data_AF-N0AW38-F1
#
_entry.id   AF-N0AW38-F1
#
_cell.length_a   1.000
_cell.length_b   1.000
_cell.length_c   1.000
_cell.angle_alpha   90.00
_cell.angle_beta   90.00
_cell.angle_gamma   90.00
#
_symmetry.space_group_name_H-M   'P 1'
#
loop_
_entity.id
_entity.type
_entity.pdbx_description
1 polymer ?
#
loop_
_entity_poly.entity_id
_entity_poly.type
_entity_poly.pdbx_seq_one_letter_code
_entity_poly.pdbx_strand_id
1 'polypeptide(L)' 'MKSNDYVKYITQTFVKYIDQPKDERKKHKYQKKDVKEPFLFHWFGVIPFLLISLFKRKH' A
#
# COMPACT_ATOMS: atom_id res chain seq x y z
N MET A 1 -30.40 -11.54 -20.32
CA MET A 1 -30.17 -10.63 -19.17
C MET A 1 -28.73 -10.77 -18.66
N LYS A 2 -27.71 -10.29 -19.38
CA LYS A 2 -26.30 -10.37 -18.95
C LYS A 2 -25.42 -9.17 -19.36
N SER A 3 -25.76 -8.39 -20.39
CA SER A 3 -24.94 -7.22 -20.78
C SER A 3 -25.16 -5.99 -19.89
N ASN A 4 -26.35 -5.83 -19.31
CA ASN A 4 -26.69 -4.64 -18.53
C ASN A 4 -25.92 -4.56 -17.19
N ASP A 5 -25.64 -5.72 -16.58
CA ASP A 5 -24.88 -5.78 -15.32
C ASP A 5 -23.40 -5.42 -15.51
N TYR A 6 -22.83 -5.72 -16.67
CA TYR A 6 -21.45 -5.37 -16.99
C TYR A 6 -21.27 -3.88 -17.17
N VAL A 7 -22.19 -3.24 -17.91
CA VAL A 7 -22.22 -1.78 -18.07
C VAL A 7 -22.40 -1.11 -16.71
N LYS A 8 -23.33 -1.61 -15.89
CA LYS A 8 -23.55 -1.11 -14.53
C LYS A 8 -22.29 -1.20 -13.66
N TYR A 9 -21.56 -2.31 -13.72
CA TYR A 9 -20.31 -2.49 -12.98
C TYR A 9 -19.23 -1.51 -13.43
N ILE A 10 -18.99 -1.39 -14.74
CA ILE A 10 -18.00 -0.44 -15.29
C ILE A 10 -18.32 0.99 -14.84
N THR A 11 -19.58 1.39 -14.95
CA THR A 11 -20.00 2.75 -14.57
C THR A 11 -19.82 2.98 -13.07
N GLN A 12 -20.14 2.00 -12.23
CA GLN A 12 -19.95 2.09 -10.78
C GLN A 12 -18.47 2.22 -10.40
N THR A 13 -17.58 1.46 -11.03
CA THR A 13 -16.13 1.55 -10.78
C THR A 13 -15.57 2.90 -11.26
N PHE A 14 -16.03 3.37 -12.42
CA PHE A 14 -15.59 4.63 -13.00
C PHE A 14 -16.02 5.84 -12.17
N VAL A 15 -17.29 5.89 -11.75
CA VAL A 15 -17.82 6.96 -10.87
C VAL A 15 -17.08 6.97 -9.54
N LYS A 16 -16.87 5.81 -8.90
CA LYS A 16 -16.06 5.72 -7.67
C LYS A 16 -14.66 6.29 -7.85
N TYR A 17 -14.02 6.08 -9.01
CA TYR A 17 -12.66 6.57 -9.27
C TYR A 17 -12.60 8.07 -9.52
N ILE A 18 -13.61 8.63 -10.21
CA ILE A 18 -13.71 10.07 -10.47
C ILE A 18 -14.05 10.83 -9.19
N ASP A 19 -15.00 10.32 -8.42
CA ASP A 19 -15.51 10.95 -7.20
C ASP A 19 -14.52 10.81 -6.03
N GLN A 20 -13.50 9.94 -6.16
CA GLN A 20 -12.47 9.76 -5.15
C GLN A 20 -11.61 11.03 -5.00
N PRO A 21 -11.73 11.77 -3.88
CA PRO A 21 -11.03 13.04 -3.69
C PRO A 21 -9.53 12.82 -3.51
N LYS A 22 -8.74 13.87 -3.81
CA LYS A 22 -7.26 13.85 -3.71
C LYS A 22 -6.76 13.45 -2.32
N ASP A 23 -7.54 13.71 -1.28
CA ASP A 23 -7.21 13.39 0.11
C ASP A 23 -7.25 11.89 0.39
N GLU A 24 -8.16 11.15 -0.23
CA GLU A 24 -8.18 9.69 -0.10
C GLU A 24 -7.05 9.03 -0.88
N ARG A 25 -6.64 9.60 -2.02
CA ARG A 25 -5.45 9.13 -2.76
C ARG A 25 -4.18 9.21 -1.90
N LYS A 26 -4.05 10.30 -1.13
CA LYS A 26 -2.96 10.44 -0.15
C LYS A 26 -3.12 9.40 0.96
N LYS A 27 -4.31 9.25 1.57
CA LYS A 27 -4.56 8.25 2.61
C LYS A 27 -4.23 6.82 2.16
N HIS A 28 -4.61 6.41 0.95
CA HIS A 28 -4.23 5.09 0.42
C HIS A 28 -2.72 4.96 0.18
N LYS A 29 -2.02 6.03 -0.20
CA LYS A 29 -0.56 6.02 -0.33
C LYS A 29 0.12 5.90 1.04
N TYR A 30 -0.39 6.58 2.07
CA TYR A 30 0.10 6.47 3.45
C TYR A 30 -0.21 5.09 4.02
N GLN A 31 -1.45 4.61 3.92
CA GLN A 31 -1.81 3.26 4.35
C GLN A 31 -1.00 2.18 3.63
N LYS A 32 -0.72 2.31 2.32
CA LYS A 32 0.19 1.37 1.62
C LYS A 32 1.65 1.47 2.07
N LYS A 33 2.08 2.58 2.66
CA LYS A 33 3.40 2.70 3.27
C LYS A 33 3.42 2.10 4.67
N ASP A 34 2.34 2.30 5.44
CA ASP A 34 2.19 1.81 6.81
C ASP A 34 1.95 0.29 6.85
N VAL A 35 1.20 -0.24 5.88
CA VAL A 35 0.89 -1.68 5.74
C VAL A 35 2.00 -2.44 5.00
N LYS A 36 2.89 -1.73 4.28
CA LYS A 36 4.12 -2.35 3.79
C LYS A 36 5.05 -2.50 4.98
N GLU A 37 4.89 -3.61 5.70
CA GLU A 37 5.98 -4.23 6.42
C GLU A 37 7.23 -4.11 5.54
N PRO A 38 8.32 -3.50 6.02
CA PRO A 38 9.46 -3.26 5.16
C PRO A 38 9.89 -4.61 4.62
N PHE A 39 9.88 -4.75 3.28
CA PHE A 39 10.21 -5.99 2.59
C PHE A 39 11.50 -6.62 3.13
N LEU A 40 12.41 -5.75 3.60
CA LEU A 40 13.61 -6.12 4.33
C LEU A 40 13.34 -7.01 5.56
N PHE A 41 12.36 -6.72 6.40
CA PHE A 41 12.03 -7.56 7.56
C PHE A 41 11.44 -8.91 7.15
N HIS A 42 10.65 -8.97 6.08
CA HIS A 42 10.11 -10.24 5.60
C HIS A 42 11.21 -11.18 5.04
N TRP A 43 12.23 -10.62 4.37
CA TRP A 43 13.30 -11.41 3.74
C TRP A 43 14.53 -11.60 4.63
N PHE A 44 14.83 -10.66 5.52
CA PHE A 44 16.04 -10.66 6.34
C PHE A 44 15.76 -10.79 7.84
N GLY A 45 14.50 -10.90 8.26
CA GLY A 45 14.13 -11.09 9.66
C GLY A 45 14.82 -10.09 10.59
N VAL A 46 15.60 -10.60 11.55
CA VAL A 46 16.36 -9.81 12.54
C VAL A 46 17.74 -9.32 12.07
N ILE A 47 18.19 -9.69 10.87
CA ILE A 47 19.52 -9.31 10.36
C ILE A 47 19.71 -7.78 10.24
N PRO A 48 18.74 -6.98 9.75
CA PRO A 48 18.89 -5.53 9.68
C PRO A 48 19.11 -4.91 11.06
N PHE A 49 18.46 -5.46 12.09
CA PHE A 49 18.62 -5.03 13.47
C PHE A 49 20.02 -5.32 14.00
N LEU A 50 20.58 -6.50 13.71
CA LEU A 50 21.94 -6.86 14.09
C LEU A 50 22.98 -5.95 13.41
N LEU A 51 22.81 -5.66 12.12
CA LEU A 51 23.69 -4.76 11.36
C LEU A 51 23.69 -3.34 11.93
N ILE A 52 22.51 -2.79 12.23
CA ILE A 52 22.37 -1.45 12.82
C ILE A 52 23.00 -1.42 14.22
N SER A 53 22.79 -2.46 15.04
CA SER A 53 23.36 -2.56 16.39
C SER A 53 24.90 -2.61 16.36
N LEU A 54 25.47 -3.36 15.41
CA LEU A 54 26.93 -3.43 15.21
C LEU A 54 27.50 -2.09 14.73
N PHE A 55 26.83 -1.41 13.80
CA PHE A 55 27.26 -0.08 13.33
C PHE A 55 27.18 0.98 14.45
N LYS A 56 26.15 0.93 15.29
CA LYS A 56 25.99 1.83 16.45
C LYS A 56 27.01 1.59 17.56
N ARG A 57 27.57 0.39 17.68
CA ARG A 57 28.62 0.08 18.67
C ARG A 57 30.03 0.46 18.21
N LYS A 58 30.21 0.69 16.91
CA LYS A 58 31.51 1.02 16.31
C LYS A 58 31.78 2.53 16.28
N HIS A 59 30.76 3.35 16.54
CA HIS A 59 30.84 4.77 16.85
C HIS A 59 30.64 4.99 18.34
#